data_AF-A0A1V8URJ0-F1
#
_entry.id   AF-A0A1V8URJ0-F1
#
_cell.length_a   1.000
_cell.length_b   1.000
_cell.length_c   1.000
_cell.angle_alpha   90.00
_cell.angle_beta   90.00
_cell.angle_gamma   90.00
#
_symmetry.space_group_name_H-M   'P 1'
#
loop_
_entity.id
_entity.type
_entity.pdbx_description
1 polymer ?
#
loop_
_entity_poly.entity_id
_entity_poly.type
_entity_poly.pdbx_seq_one_letter_code
_entity_poly.pdbx_strand_id
1 'polypeptide(L)'
;MSSGNGLSQNYNERYNDLHALYEEGGDKLQACEDGARDLLDDKNLPRLHQIKTLLLLASIVAHVSEAWDMRQEAETLWRIERRVHPEGQEAELDSILDELSLALQQIKTLLSEELVAKHQNSAEDDEASAAMQPEGHKWSTDGILRDSDAKYLKEEREFYRRGARSLKRICEDVLEESKSAGTSGR
;
A
#
# COMPACT_ATOMS: atom_id res chain seq x y z
N MET A 1 21.64 -4.99 28.10
CA MET A 1 21.85 -6.09 27.14
C MET A 1 21.00 -5.78 25.93
N SER A 2 21.62 -5.78 24.75
CA SER A 2 21.07 -5.34 23.46
C SER A 2 19.95 -6.25 22.96
N SER A 3 18.70 -5.81 23.10
CA SER A 3 17.53 -6.51 22.53
C SER A 3 16.77 -5.67 21.50
N GLY A 4 17.20 -4.43 21.23
CA GLY A 4 16.56 -3.53 20.25
C GLY A 4 16.82 -3.90 18.78
N ASN A 5 18.03 -4.39 18.45
CA ASN A 5 18.39 -4.67 17.05
C ASN A 5 17.67 -5.88 16.45
N GLY A 6 17.36 -6.91 17.23
CA GLY A 6 16.77 -8.15 16.70
C GLY A 6 15.31 -8.00 16.26
N LEU A 7 14.55 -7.14 16.93
CA LEU A 7 13.14 -6.86 16.56
C LEU A 7 13.07 -6.02 15.29
N SER A 8 13.89 -4.97 15.17
CA SER A 8 13.95 -4.15 13.94
C SER A 8 14.36 -4.99 12.72
N GLN A 9 15.37 -5.86 12.88
CA GLN A 9 15.78 -6.79 11.84
C GLN A 9 14.65 -7.75 11.44
N ASN A 10 13.88 -8.28 12.40
CA ASN A 10 12.75 -9.15 12.10
C ASN A 10 11.65 -8.44 11.29
N TYR A 11 11.34 -7.19 11.60
CA TYR A 11 10.34 -6.43 10.83
C TYR A 11 10.84 -6.07 9.43
N ASN A 12 12.13 -5.81 9.26
CA ASN A 12 12.73 -5.65 7.94
C ASN A 12 12.61 -6.92 7.10
N GLU A 13 12.93 -8.08 7.66
CA GLU A 13 12.81 -9.38 6.97
C GLU A 13 11.36 -9.64 6.57
N ARG A 14 10.42 -9.51 7.51
CA ARG A 14 8.98 -9.70 7.23
C ARG A 14 8.49 -8.75 6.14
N TYR A 15 8.89 -7.48 6.18
CA TYR A 15 8.51 -6.53 5.15
C TYR A 15 9.12 -6.86 3.78
N ASN A 16 10.39 -7.29 3.75
CA ASN A 16 11.06 -7.69 2.51
C ASN A 16 10.42 -8.93 1.89
N ASP A 17 9.97 -9.89 2.70
CA ASP A 17 9.21 -11.06 2.23
C ASP A 17 7.89 -10.63 1.57
N LEU A 18 7.16 -9.69 2.17
CA LEU A 18 5.93 -9.13 1.57
C LEU A 18 6.24 -8.39 0.27
N HIS A 19 7.29 -7.59 0.25
CA HIS A 19 7.70 -6.88 -0.97
C HIS A 19 8.11 -7.86 -2.09
N ALA A 20 8.73 -9.00 -1.77
CA ALA A 20 9.03 -10.02 -2.75
C ALA A 20 7.74 -10.62 -3.36
N LEU A 21 6.73 -10.88 -2.54
CA LEU A 21 5.42 -11.34 -3.01
C LEU A 21 4.72 -10.30 -3.91
N TYR A 22 4.85 -9.01 -3.57
CA TYR A 22 4.36 -7.91 -4.39
C TYR A 22 5.02 -7.87 -5.77
N GLU A 23 6.35 -7.98 -5.82
CA GLU A 23 7.12 -7.98 -7.07
C GLU A 23 6.84 -9.23 -7.93
N GLU A 24 6.62 -10.40 -7.31
CA GLU A 24 6.17 -11.60 -8.03
C GLU A 24 4.81 -11.39 -8.72
N GLY A 25 3.92 -10.65 -8.08
CA GLY A 25 2.61 -10.29 -8.62
C GLY A 25 1.67 -11.49 -8.84
N GLY A 26 0.61 -11.27 -9.62
CA GLY A 26 -0.36 -12.32 -9.95
C GLY A 26 -1.02 -12.94 -8.71
N ASP A 27 -0.96 -14.26 -8.59
CA ASP A 27 -1.59 -15.01 -7.49
C ASP A 27 -0.92 -14.78 -6.12
N LYS A 28 0.26 -14.15 -6.10
CA LYS A 28 0.99 -13.82 -4.87
C LYS A 28 0.52 -12.54 -4.20
N LEU A 29 -0.21 -11.69 -4.92
CA LEU A 29 -0.74 -10.44 -4.37
C LEU A 29 -1.69 -10.68 -3.19
N GLN A 30 -2.49 -11.75 -3.22
CA GLN A 30 -3.36 -12.08 -2.09
C GLN A 30 -2.55 -12.42 -0.83
N ALA A 31 -1.49 -13.24 -0.98
CA ALA A 31 -0.61 -13.58 0.14
C ALA A 31 0.14 -12.35 0.67
N CYS A 32 0.51 -11.41 -0.22
CA CYS A 32 1.07 -10.13 0.16
C CYS A 32 0.07 -9.28 0.96
N GLU A 33 -1.19 -9.23 0.52
CA GLU A 33 -2.26 -8.46 1.15
C GLU A 33 -2.58 -9.00 2.55
N ASP A 34 -2.78 -10.31 2.66
CA ASP A 34 -3.05 -10.99 3.92
C ASP A 34 -1.89 -10.79 4.91
N GLY A 35 -0.65 -11.01 4.45
CA GLY A 35 0.54 -10.86 5.28
C GLY A 35 0.82 -9.41 5.70
N ALA A 36 0.48 -8.42 4.86
CA ALA A 36 0.57 -7.01 5.21
C ALA A 36 -0.46 -6.62 6.28
N ARG A 37 -1.69 -7.14 6.21
CA ARG A 37 -2.69 -6.95 7.28
C ARG A 37 -2.23 -7.60 8.59
N ASP A 38 -1.76 -8.84 8.54
CA ASP A 38 -1.21 -9.55 9.71
C ASP A 38 -0.04 -8.80 10.36
N LEU A 39 0.79 -8.14 9.55
CA LEU A 39 1.90 -7.32 10.05
C LEU A 39 1.40 -6.07 10.76
N LEU A 40 0.36 -5.39 10.23
CA LEU A 40 -0.24 -4.21 10.84
C LEU A 40 -1.00 -4.52 12.15
N ASP A 41 -1.48 -5.75 12.33
CA ASP A 41 -2.09 -6.20 13.58
C ASP A 41 -1.08 -6.34 14.74
N ASP A 42 0.23 -6.36 14.44
CA ASP A 42 1.27 -6.36 15.47
C ASP A 42 1.41 -4.96 16.11
N LYS A 43 0.92 -4.85 17.34
CA LYS A 43 0.98 -3.62 18.15
C LYS A 43 2.40 -3.11 18.43
N ASN A 44 3.42 -3.96 18.26
CA ASN A 44 4.81 -3.57 18.46
C ASN A 44 5.51 -3.15 17.17
N LEU A 45 4.81 -3.16 16.02
CA LEU A 45 5.37 -2.75 14.74
C LEU A 45 5.86 -1.30 14.83
N PRO A 46 7.15 -1.01 14.54
CA PRO A 46 7.66 0.35 14.53
C PRO A 46 6.93 1.24 13.53
N ARG A 47 6.83 2.54 13.82
CA ARG A 47 6.04 3.46 12.99
C ARG A 47 6.52 3.52 11.55
N LEU A 48 7.83 3.50 11.31
CA LEU A 48 8.37 3.46 9.94
C LEU A 48 7.89 2.22 9.18
N HIS A 49 7.89 1.05 9.82
CA HIS A 49 7.36 -0.18 9.22
C HIS A 49 5.85 -0.15 9.04
N GLN A 50 5.10 0.48 9.95
CA GLN A 50 3.67 0.72 9.77
C GLN A 50 3.41 1.55 8.50
N ILE A 51 4.12 2.67 8.33
CA ILE A 51 3.99 3.52 7.14
C ILE A 51 4.31 2.73 5.87
N LYS A 52 5.44 2.02 5.84
CA LYS A 52 5.84 1.18 4.69
C LYS A 52 4.77 0.14 4.34
N THR A 53 4.26 -0.56 5.36
CA THR A 53 3.26 -1.63 5.17
C THR A 53 1.92 -1.09 4.70
N LEU A 54 1.48 0.06 5.22
CA LEU A 54 0.27 0.74 4.75
C LEU A 54 0.39 1.18 3.29
N LEU A 55 1.56 1.70 2.87
CA LEU A 55 1.79 2.09 1.48
C LEU A 55 1.82 0.87 0.55
N LEU A 56 2.44 -0.23 0.98
CA LEU A 56 2.39 -1.49 0.26
C LEU A 56 0.94 -1.98 0.10
N LEU A 57 0.17 -1.99 1.19
CA LEU A 57 -1.22 -2.45 1.19
C LEU A 57 -2.13 -1.56 0.32
N ALA A 58 -1.96 -0.24 0.39
CA ALA A 58 -2.66 0.72 -0.48
C ALA A 58 -2.32 0.52 -1.96
N SER A 59 -1.17 -0.09 -2.28
CA SER A 59 -0.75 -0.36 -3.65
C SER A 59 -1.27 -1.68 -4.22
N ILE A 60 -1.82 -2.57 -3.39
CA ILE A 60 -2.29 -3.91 -3.80
C ILE A 60 -3.80 -4.11 -3.61
N VAL A 61 -4.42 -3.44 -2.65
CA VAL A 61 -5.83 -3.65 -2.33
C VAL A 61 -6.72 -3.26 -3.52
N ALA A 62 -7.75 -4.07 -3.78
CA ALA A 62 -8.63 -3.86 -4.93
C ALA A 62 -9.59 -2.67 -4.75
N HIS A 63 -9.95 -2.35 -3.51
CA HIS A 63 -10.92 -1.30 -3.21
C HIS A 63 -10.25 0.07 -3.09
N VAL A 64 -10.54 0.96 -4.03
CA VAL A 64 -9.99 2.34 -4.06
C VAL A 64 -10.23 3.11 -2.77
N SER A 65 -11.42 3.00 -2.19
CA SER A 65 -11.73 3.68 -0.92
C SER A 65 -10.84 3.19 0.21
N GLU A 66 -10.61 1.87 0.29
CA GLU A 66 -9.74 1.25 1.28
C GLU A 66 -8.27 1.67 1.04
N ALA A 67 -7.82 1.69 -0.21
CA ALA A 67 -6.48 2.19 -0.57
C ALA A 67 -6.29 3.67 -0.16
N TRP A 68 -7.33 4.49 -0.31
CA TRP A 68 -7.31 5.88 0.15
C TRP A 68 -7.18 5.99 1.66
N ASP A 69 -7.94 5.20 2.41
CA ASP A 69 -7.90 5.19 3.88
C ASP A 69 -6.49 4.80 4.38
N MET A 70 -5.92 3.73 3.83
CA MET A 70 -4.56 3.29 4.13
C MET A 70 -3.51 4.36 3.81
N ARG A 71 -3.65 5.04 2.66
CA ARG A 71 -2.77 6.14 2.27
C ARG A 71 -2.89 7.35 3.20
N GLN A 72 -4.08 7.68 3.68
CA GLN A 72 -4.30 8.77 4.65
C GLN A 72 -3.73 8.43 6.03
N GLU A 73 -3.86 7.18 6.45
CA GLU A 73 -3.26 6.70 7.69
C GLU A 73 -1.73 6.76 7.62
N ALA A 74 -1.14 6.26 6.53
CA ALA A 74 0.29 6.37 6.27
C ALA A 74 0.79 7.83 6.28
N GLU A 75 0.04 8.75 5.65
CA GLU A 75 0.36 10.17 5.65
C GLU A 75 0.30 10.77 7.06
N THR A 76 -0.67 10.36 7.87
CA THR A 76 -0.80 10.81 9.25
C THR A 76 0.39 10.37 10.08
N LEU A 77 0.77 9.09 10.00
CA LEU A 77 1.93 8.54 10.69
C LEU A 77 3.24 9.20 10.22
N TRP A 78 3.40 9.41 8.91
CA TRP A 78 4.55 10.11 8.34
C TRP A 78 4.69 11.53 8.89
N ARG A 79 3.59 12.30 8.97
CA ARG A 79 3.62 13.66 9.55
C ARG A 79 4.00 13.64 11.03
N ILE A 80 3.59 12.63 11.78
CA ILE A 80 4.00 12.48 13.18
C ILE A 80 5.50 12.18 13.24
N GLU A 81 6.00 11.27 12.42
CA GLU A 81 7.42 10.91 12.37
C GLU A 81 8.30 12.11 12.03
N ARG A 82 7.92 12.89 11.00
CA ARG A 82 8.63 14.10 10.60
C ARG A 82 8.63 15.21 11.67
N ARG A 83 7.63 15.24 12.55
CA ARG A 83 7.60 16.17 13.69
C ARG A 83 8.54 15.76 14.81
N VAL A 84 8.67 14.44 15.03
CA VAL A 84 9.57 13.89 16.05
C VAL A 84 11.03 13.93 15.59
N HIS A 85 11.25 13.77 14.29
CA HIS A 85 12.55 13.80 13.63
C HIS A 85 12.59 14.96 12.60
N PRO A 86 12.84 16.20 13.05
CA PRO A 86 13.02 17.34 12.18
C PRO A 86 14.15 17.13 11.18
N GLU A 87 13.97 17.68 9.98
CA GLU A 87 14.94 17.61 8.89
C GLU A 87 16.32 18.17 9.30
N GLY A 88 17.38 17.51 8.85
CA GLY A 88 18.77 17.87 9.09
C GLY A 88 19.37 17.30 10.38
N GLN A 89 18.60 16.54 11.16
CA GLN A 89 19.10 15.88 12.37
C GLN A 89 19.75 14.51 12.08
N GLU A 90 19.18 13.76 11.13
CA GLU A 90 19.60 12.41 10.81
C GLU A 90 19.42 12.15 9.31
N ALA A 91 20.51 12.26 8.56
CA ALA A 91 20.48 12.27 7.09
C ALA A 91 19.88 10.98 6.49
N GLU A 92 20.13 9.83 7.11
CA GLU A 92 19.59 8.54 6.67
C GLU A 92 18.07 8.49 6.86
N LEU A 93 17.59 8.88 8.04
CA LEU A 93 16.16 8.95 8.32
C LEU A 93 15.45 10.00 7.46
N ASP A 94 16.10 11.14 7.20
CA ASP A 94 15.59 12.16 6.29
C ASP A 94 15.37 11.61 4.88
N SER A 95 16.35 10.86 4.36
CA SER A 95 16.24 10.18 3.08
C SER A 95 15.07 9.20 3.06
N ILE A 96 14.95 8.35 4.09
CA ILE A 96 13.84 7.39 4.20
C ILE A 96 12.48 8.10 4.19
N LEU A 97 12.33 9.14 5.01
CA LEU A 97 11.09 9.89 5.10
C LEU A 97 10.78 10.66 3.80
N ASP A 98 11.79 11.12 3.05
CA ASP A 98 11.58 11.73 1.74
C ASP A 98 11.09 10.70 0.70
N GLU A 99 11.64 9.49 0.71
CA GLU A 99 11.16 8.41 -0.14
C GLU A 99 9.71 8.02 0.19
N LEU A 100 9.36 7.94 1.47
CA LEU A 100 7.99 7.69 1.92
C LEU A 100 7.03 8.81 1.47
N SER A 101 7.49 10.07 1.50
CA SER A 101 6.72 11.22 0.99
C SER A 101 6.47 11.09 -0.51
N LEU A 102 7.47 10.68 -1.30
CA LEU A 102 7.32 10.45 -2.72
C LEU A 102 6.33 9.31 -3.01
N ALA A 103 6.43 8.19 -2.29
CA ALA A 103 5.48 7.08 -2.41
C ALA A 103 4.05 7.51 -2.09
N LEU A 104 3.84 8.31 -1.03
CA LEU A 104 2.54 8.91 -0.68
C LEU A 104 1.93 9.76 -1.80
N GLN A 105 2.76 10.53 -2.53
CA GLN A 105 2.30 11.35 -3.66
C GLN A 105 1.99 10.51 -4.90
N GLN A 106 2.78 9.46 -5.14
CA GLN A 106 2.56 8.55 -6.26
C GLN A 106 1.24 7.79 -6.09
N ILE A 107 1.01 7.18 -4.93
CA ILE A 107 -0.25 6.49 -4.63
C ILE A 107 -1.43 7.46 -4.72
N LYS A 108 -1.29 8.69 -4.19
CA LYS A 108 -2.33 9.72 -4.32
C LYS A 108 -2.69 10.00 -5.79
N THR A 109 -1.68 10.14 -6.64
CA THR A 109 -1.87 10.40 -8.07
C THR A 109 -2.60 9.24 -8.73
N LEU A 110 -2.13 8.00 -8.51
CA LEU A 110 -2.76 6.79 -9.06
C LEU A 110 -4.23 6.66 -8.64
N LEU A 111 -4.52 6.82 -7.36
CA LEU A 111 -5.89 6.72 -6.85
C LEU A 111 -6.79 7.84 -7.36
N SER A 112 -6.23 9.03 -7.60
CA SER A 112 -6.98 10.16 -8.18
C SER A 112 -7.31 9.92 -9.66
N GLU A 113 -6.36 9.37 -10.42
CA GLU A 113 -6.56 8.98 -11.82
C GLU A 113 -7.64 7.91 -11.94
N GLU A 114 -7.63 6.91 -11.05
CA GLU A 114 -8.65 5.86 -11.05
C GLU A 114 -10.06 6.38 -10.74
N LEU A 115 -10.16 7.30 -9.76
CA LEU A 115 -11.43 7.98 -9.48
C LEU A 115 -11.94 8.72 -10.73
N VAL A 116 -11.07 9.47 -11.42
CA VAL A 116 -11.47 10.20 -12.65
C VAL A 116 -11.91 9.23 -13.75
N ALA A 117 -11.19 8.12 -13.96
CA ALA A 117 -11.55 7.11 -14.97
C ALA A 117 -12.93 6.49 -14.71
N LYS A 118 -13.26 6.18 -13.44
CA LYS A 118 -14.58 5.66 -13.07
C LYS A 118 -15.71 6.65 -13.39
N HIS A 119 -15.48 7.95 -13.21
CA HIS A 119 -16.48 8.98 -13.52
C HIS A 119 -16.62 9.24 -15.03
N GLN A 120 -15.53 9.13 -15.79
CA GLN A 120 -15.57 9.29 -17.25
C GLN A 120 -16.27 8.11 -17.95
N ASN A 121 -16.00 6.88 -17.50
CA ASN A 121 -16.67 5.69 -18.04
C ASN A 121 -18.17 5.65 -17.69
N SER A 122 -18.57 6.22 -16.56
CA SER A 122 -20.00 6.34 -16.19
C SER A 122 -20.76 7.36 -17.04
N ALA A 123 -20.08 8.32 -17.66
CA ALA A 123 -20.73 9.37 -18.46
C ALA A 123 -21.00 8.97 -19.91
N GLU A 124 -20.36 7.90 -20.41
CA GLU A 124 -20.57 7.38 -21.76
C GLU A 124 -21.69 6.31 -21.83
N ASP A 125 -22.11 5.74 -20.69
CA ASP A 125 -23.22 4.77 -20.61
C ASP A 125 -24.62 5.43 -20.45
N ASP A 126 -24.68 6.73 -20.14
CA ASP A 126 -25.95 7.46 -19.95
C ASP A 126 -26.60 7.94 -21.28
N GLU A 127 -25.92 7.81 -22.42
CA GLU A 127 -26.47 8.18 -23.74
C GLU A 127 -27.23 7.03 -24.46
N ALA A 128 -27.64 6.00 -23.73
CA ALA A 128 -28.38 4.85 -24.29
C ALA A 128 -29.66 4.44 -23.54
N SER A 129 -30.22 5.26 -22.63
CA SER A 129 -31.44 4.88 -21.87
C SER A 129 -32.53 5.95 -21.77
N ALA A 130 -32.59 6.91 -22.71
CA ALA A 130 -33.72 7.84 -22.83
C ALA A 130 -34.94 7.20 -23.55
N ALA A 131 -35.44 6.05 -23.05
CA ALA A 131 -36.77 5.54 -23.40
C ALA A 131 -37.23 4.40 -22.46
N MET A 132 -37.83 4.73 -21.31
CA MET A 132 -39.15 4.23 -20.85
C MET A 132 -39.34 4.42 -19.34
N GLN A 133 -40.56 4.83 -19.00
CA GLN A 133 -41.10 5.11 -17.67
C GLN A 133 -41.47 3.83 -16.88
N PRO A 134 -41.83 3.94 -15.58
CA PRO A 134 -41.43 3.02 -14.51
C PRO A 134 -42.53 2.01 -14.15
N GLU A 135 -42.20 0.75 -13.83
CA GLU A 135 -43.05 -0.09 -12.97
C GLU A 135 -42.25 -1.17 -12.21
N GLY A 136 -42.59 -1.35 -10.93
CA GLY A 136 -42.52 -2.66 -10.26
C GLY A 136 -41.25 -3.02 -9.50
N HIS A 137 -41.21 -2.67 -8.21
CA HIS A 137 -40.34 -3.33 -7.23
C HIS A 137 -40.60 -4.84 -7.17
N LYS A 138 -39.52 -5.64 -7.27
CA LYS A 138 -39.35 -6.91 -6.52
C LYS A 138 -37.84 -7.23 -6.45
N TRP A 139 -37.19 -6.79 -5.38
CA TRP A 139 -35.87 -7.29 -5.01
C TRP A 139 -36.08 -8.66 -4.38
N SER A 140 -35.76 -9.72 -5.13
CA SER A 140 -35.69 -11.09 -4.61
C SER A 140 -34.24 -11.37 -4.25
N THR A 141 -33.98 -11.50 -2.95
CA THR A 141 -32.69 -11.88 -2.37
C THR A 141 -32.51 -13.40 -2.39
N ASP A 142 -32.46 -14.01 -3.57
CA ASP A 142 -32.09 -15.43 -3.68
C ASP A 142 -31.12 -15.60 -4.85
N GLY A 143 -29.87 -15.93 -4.51
CA GLY A 143 -28.79 -16.18 -5.46
C GLY A 143 -27.56 -15.31 -5.27
N ILE A 144 -27.07 -15.21 -4.03
CA ILE A 144 -25.69 -14.79 -3.74
C ILE A 144 -24.73 -15.79 -4.43
N LEU A 145 -23.71 -15.23 -5.09
CA LEU A 145 -22.60 -15.86 -5.83
C LEU A 145 -22.93 -16.30 -7.27
N ARG A 146 -22.66 -15.41 -8.23
CA ARG A 146 -22.31 -15.79 -9.60
C ARG A 146 -20.80 -15.69 -9.75
N ASP A 147 -20.21 -16.71 -10.35
CA ASP A 147 -18.79 -16.92 -10.69
C ASP A 147 -18.14 -15.81 -11.55
N SER A 148 -18.80 -14.66 -11.71
CA SER A 148 -18.36 -13.50 -12.48
C SER A 148 -17.23 -12.69 -11.83
N ASP A 149 -16.97 -12.87 -10.55
CA ASP A 149 -15.95 -12.08 -9.82
C ASP A 149 -14.51 -12.56 -10.11
N ALA A 150 -14.33 -13.80 -10.57
CA ALA A 150 -13.01 -14.35 -10.86
C ALA A 150 -12.37 -13.76 -12.14
N LYS A 151 -13.17 -13.18 -13.05
CA LYS A 151 -12.67 -12.59 -14.30
C LYS A 151 -12.24 -11.13 -14.12
N TYR A 152 -12.91 -10.37 -13.25
CA TYR A 152 -12.53 -9.00 -12.89
C TYR A 152 -11.16 -8.94 -12.20
N LEU A 153 -10.82 -9.98 -11.42
CA LEU A 153 -9.52 -10.09 -10.77
C LEU A 153 -8.33 -10.29 -11.74
N LYS A 154 -8.54 -10.72 -12.99
CA LYS A 154 -7.44 -10.93 -13.95
C LYS A 154 -7.06 -9.66 -14.70
N GLU A 155 -8.02 -8.81 -15.04
CA GLU A 155 -7.79 -7.59 -15.83
C GLU A 155 -7.32 -6.42 -14.95
N GLU A 156 -7.78 -6.32 -13.69
CA GLU A 156 -7.22 -5.35 -12.71
C GLU A 156 -5.78 -5.70 -12.30
N ARG A 157 -5.38 -6.98 -12.35
CA ARG A 157 -4.03 -7.42 -11.95
C ARG A 157 -2.92 -7.01 -12.90
N GLU A 158 -3.20 -6.67 -14.16
CA GLU A 158 -2.16 -6.21 -15.10
C GLU A 158 -1.71 -4.76 -14.83
N PHE A 159 -2.48 -3.97 -14.08
CA PHE A 159 -2.18 -2.56 -13.79
C PHE A 159 -1.09 -2.36 -12.73
N TYR A 160 -0.92 -3.32 -11.79
CA TYR A 160 0.03 -3.24 -10.66
C TYR A 160 1.52 -3.10 -11.08
N ARG A 161 1.87 -3.32 -12.35
CA ARG A 161 3.25 -3.17 -12.86
C ARG A 161 3.75 -1.74 -13.04
N ARG A 162 2.89 -0.71 -12.97
CA ARG A 162 3.29 0.69 -13.24
C ARG A 162 3.71 1.51 -12.01
N GLY A 163 3.25 1.15 -10.81
CA GLY A 163 3.58 1.87 -9.56
C GLY A 163 4.85 1.38 -8.83
N ALA A 164 5.31 0.16 -9.09
CA ALA A 164 6.26 -0.59 -8.28
C ALA A 164 7.71 -0.05 -8.21
N ARG A 165 8.10 0.94 -9.03
CA ARG A 165 9.52 1.33 -9.13
C ARG A 165 10.06 2.12 -7.93
N SER A 166 9.21 2.70 -7.09
CA SER A 166 9.66 3.51 -5.93
C SER A 166 9.80 2.70 -4.63
N LEU A 167 8.98 1.68 -4.40
CA LEU A 167 9.02 0.86 -3.18
C LEU A 167 10.29 0.00 -3.08
N LYS A 168 10.85 -0.40 -4.23
CA LYS A 168 12.10 -1.15 -4.30
C LYS A 168 13.27 -0.45 -3.61
N ARG A 169 13.38 0.88 -3.71
CA ARG A 169 14.52 1.63 -3.14
C ARG A 169 14.46 1.74 -1.62
N ILE A 170 13.25 1.88 -1.07
CA ILE A 170 12.95 1.93 0.37
C ILE A 170 13.38 0.64 1.12
N CYS A 171 13.57 -0.46 0.39
CA CYS A 171 13.99 -1.76 0.92
C CYS A 171 15.51 -1.96 0.89
N GLU A 172 16.22 -1.36 -0.07
CA GLU A 172 17.67 -1.59 -0.27
C GLU A 172 18.53 -0.82 0.76
N ASP A 173 18.05 0.31 1.29
CA ASP A 173 18.89 1.21 2.11
C ASP A 173 18.95 0.89 3.62
N VAL A 174 18.08 0.01 4.15
CA VAL A 174 18.15 -0.40 5.58
C VAL A 174 19.19 -1.52 5.81
N LEU A 175 19.84 -2.02 4.74
CA LEU A 175 20.90 -3.03 4.84
C LEU A 175 22.24 -2.49 5.40
N GLU A 176 22.45 -1.17 5.43
CA GLU A 176 23.68 -0.55 5.97
C GLU A 176 23.60 -0.24 7.48
N GLU A 177 22.40 -0.21 8.07
CA GLU A 177 22.16 0.12 9.48
C GLU A 177 22.77 -0.91 10.47
N SER A 178 23.25 -2.06 9.97
CA SER A 178 23.92 -3.08 10.78
C SER A 178 25.45 -3.08 10.69
N LYS A 179 26.08 -2.27 9.82
CA LYS A 179 27.55 -2.25 9.67
C LYS A 179 28.22 -1.00 10.27
N SER A 180 27.55 0.14 10.33
CA SER A 180 28.17 1.40 10.76
C SER A 180 28.15 1.63 12.28
N ALA A 181 27.25 0.99 13.04
CA ALA A 181 27.22 1.10 14.51
C ALA A 181 28.30 0.25 15.24
N GLY A 182 29.16 -0.47 14.50
CA GLY A 182 30.12 -1.44 15.04
C GLY A 182 31.60 -1.06 14.96
N THR A 183 31.98 0.11 14.43
CA THR A 183 33.40 0.52 14.35
C THR A 183 33.63 1.89 14.96
N SER A 184 33.42 2.01 16.26
CA SER A 184 34.10 3.02 17.07
C SER A 184 34.43 2.45 18.44
N GLY A 185 35.72 2.21 18.67
CA GLY A 185 36.28 2.03 20.00
C GLY A 185 36.68 0.60 20.36
N ARG A 186 37.84 0.13 19.89
CA ARG A 186 39.07 0.16 20.71
C ARG A 186 40.32 -0.14 19.88
#